data_AF-A0A7Y2EJM8-F1
#
_entry.id   AF-A0A7Y2EJM8-F1
#
_cell.length_a   1.000
_cell.length_b   1.000
_cell.length_c   1.000
_cell.angle_alpha   90.00
_cell.angle_beta   90.00
_cell.angle_gamma   90.00
#
_symmetry.space_group_name_H-M   'P 1'
#
loop_
_entity.id
_entity.type
_entity.pdbx_description
1 polymer ?
#
loop_
_entity_poly.entity_id
_entity_poly.type
_entity_poly.pdbx_seq_one_letter_code
_entity_poly.pdbx_strand_id
1 'polypeptide(L)'
;MEQFNAVNIVFQHLIDLPNCDCVFCSTVDNSTGRTKLFLVFNERRRIYIRNGAKDTWDEIKDENQYECIKDRFNQAILEQKIPCFSA
;
A
#
# COMPACT_ATOMS: atom_id res chain seq x y z
N MET A 1 9.95 -18.25 3.00
CA MET A 1 8.83 -17.29 2.86
C MET A 1 8.86 -16.40 4.08
N GLU A 2 9.26 -15.14 3.95
CA GLU A 2 9.10 -14.17 5.05
C GLU A 2 7.60 -13.93 5.23
N GLN A 3 7.06 -14.21 6.42
CA GLN A 3 5.67 -13.94 6.73
C GLN A 3 5.46 -12.42 6.78
N PHE A 4 4.61 -11.90 5.91
CA PHE A 4 4.26 -10.49 5.90
C PHE A 4 3.39 -10.18 7.11
N ASN A 5 3.86 -9.32 8.01
CA ASN A 5 3.07 -8.87 9.15
C ASN A 5 2.50 -7.46 8.86
N ALA A 6 1.25 -7.42 8.40
CA ALA A 6 0.55 -6.20 7.99
C ALA A 6 0.38 -5.17 9.12
N VAL A 7 0.48 -5.61 10.38
CA VAL A 7 0.09 -4.84 11.57
C VAL A 7 0.97 -3.60 11.78
N ASN A 8 2.23 -3.63 11.32
CA ASN A 8 3.26 -2.64 11.64
C ASN A 8 3.75 -1.81 10.43
N ILE A 9 2.92 -1.65 9.39
CA ILE A 9 3.26 -0.78 8.26
C ILE A 9 2.75 0.65 8.49
N VAL A 10 3.56 1.63 8.06
CA VAL A 10 3.20 3.05 8.05
C VAL A 10 3.31 3.58 6.63
N PHE A 11 2.24 4.19 6.12
CA PHE A 11 2.26 4.88 4.83
C PHE A 11 3.05 6.17 4.94
N GLN A 12 3.94 6.40 3.97
CA GLN A 12 4.79 7.59 3.93
C GLN A 12 4.43 8.50 2.76
N HIS A 13 4.18 7.91 1.58
CA HIS A 13 3.82 8.63 0.38
C HIS A 13 2.60 7.99 -0.28
N LEU A 14 1.71 8.83 -0.80
CA LEU A 14 0.51 8.48 -1.53
C LEU A 14 0.50 9.40 -2.76
N ILE A 15 0.59 8.81 -3.94
CA ILE A 15 0.59 9.52 -5.22
C ILE A 15 -0.60 9.01 -5.99
N ASP A 16 -1.57 9.88 -6.24
CA ASP A 16 -2.70 9.55 -7.09
C ASP A 16 -2.25 9.48 -8.55
N LEU A 17 -2.57 8.38 -9.22
CA LEU A 17 -2.28 8.13 -10.63
C LEU A 17 -3.61 8.10 -11.40
N PRO A 18 -4.18 9.28 -11.73
CA PRO A 18 -5.54 9.38 -12.24
C PRO A 18 -5.75 8.63 -13.56
N ASN A 19 -4.73 8.60 -14.43
CA ASN A 19 -4.79 7.87 -15.71
C ASN A 19 -4.82 6.34 -15.55
N CYS A 20 -4.44 5.83 -14.38
CA CYS A 20 -4.38 4.41 -14.07
C CYS A 20 -5.46 3.97 -13.08
N ASP A 21 -6.29 4.91 -12.62
CA ASP A 21 -7.32 4.69 -11.62
C ASP A 21 -6.76 4.01 -10.36
N CYS A 22 -5.59 4.47 -9.88
CA CYS A 22 -4.92 3.88 -8.72
C CYS A 22 -4.06 4.87 -7.95
N VAL A 23 -3.82 4.55 -6.67
CA VAL A 23 -2.92 5.27 -5.78
C VAL A 23 -1.65 4.45 -5.59
N PHE A 24 -0.52 5.02 -5.97
CA PHE A 24 0.79 4.47 -5.65
C PHE A 24 1.17 4.85 -4.22
N CYS A 25 1.57 3.85 -3.44
CA CYS A 25 1.87 4.01 -2.03
C CYS A 25 3.28 3.52 -1.73
N SER A 26 4.03 4.28 -0.94
CA SER A 26 5.20 3.75 -0.23
C SER A 26 4.87 3.61 1.25
N THR A 27 5.38 2.54 1.84
CA THR A 27 5.24 2.25 3.26
C THR A 27 6.57 1.83 3.84
N VAL A 28 6.72 2.00 5.15
CA VAL A 28 7.81 1.40 5.92
C VAL A 28 7.23 0.40 6.90
N ASP A 29 7.80 -0.79 6.91
CA ASP A 29 7.54 -1.80 7.92
C ASP A 29 8.37 -1.48 9.17
N ASN A 30 7.73 -1.05 10.25
CA ASN A 30 8.42 -0.66 11.48
C ASN A 30 9.20 -1.79 12.14
N SER A 31 8.87 -3.05 11.85
CA SER A 31 9.58 -4.21 12.42
C SER A 31 10.90 -4.49 11.72
N THR A 32 11.02 -4.15 10.44
CA THR A 32 12.21 -4.46 9.62
C THR A 32 12.92 -3.21 9.09
N GLY A 33 12.30 -2.03 9.20
CA GLY A 33 12.74 -0.80 8.54
C GLY A 33 12.62 -0.84 7.01
N ARG A 34 12.12 -1.94 6.42
CA ARG A 34 12.10 -2.10 4.97
C ARG A 34 10.95 -1.31 4.35
N THR A 35 11.26 -0.67 3.21
CA THR A 35 10.23 -0.03 2.38
C THR A 35 9.47 -1.09 1.60
N LYS A 36 8.14 -0.97 1.57
CA LYS A 36 7.25 -1.76 0.71
C LYS A 36 6.39 -0.83 -0.13
N LEU A 37 6.19 -1.20 -1.39
CA LEU A 37 5.41 -0.42 -2.35
C LEU A 37 4.09 -1.12 -2.62
N PHE A 38 3.03 -0.32 -2.71
CA PHE A 38 1.69 -0.81 -3.03
C PHE A 38 1.05 -0.02 -4.17
N LEU A 39 0.19 -0.68 -4.93
CA LEU A 39 -0.79 -0.04 -5.80
C LEU A 39 -2.17 -0.34 -5.25
N VAL A 40 -2.93 0.69 -4.93
CA VAL A 40 -4.31 0.60 -4.45
C VAL A 40 -5.20 1.12 -5.56
N PHE A 41 -5.89 0.24 -6.28
CA PHE A 41 -6.78 0.68 -7.35
C PHE A 41 -8.04 1.33 -6.77
N ASN A 42 -8.53 2.36 -7.46
CA ASN A 42 -9.73 3.11 -7.10
C ASN A 42 -10.95 2.17 -7.02
N GLU A 43 -11.95 2.62 -6.26
CA GLU A 43 -12.94 1.77 -5.59
C GLU A 43 -12.36 0.79 -4.54
N ARG A 44 -11.05 0.83 -4.28
CA ARG A 44 -10.38 0.05 -3.22
C ARG A 44 -10.71 -1.45 -3.31
N ARG A 45 -10.85 -1.98 -4.52
CA ARG A 45 -11.21 -3.39 -4.76
C ARG A 45 -10.01 -4.32 -4.87
N ARG A 46 -8.83 -3.77 -5.23
CA ARG A 46 -7.61 -4.56 -5.43
C ARG A 46 -6.40 -3.80 -4.91
N ILE A 47 -5.57 -4.54 -4.19
CA ILE A 47 -4.31 -4.05 -3.65
C ILE A 47 -3.20 -4.95 -4.17
N TYR A 48 -2.19 -4.35 -4.76
CA TYR A 48 -1.00 -5.05 -5.24
C TYR A 48 0.21 -4.63 -4.42
N ILE A 49 1.10 -5.57 -4.15
CA ILE A 49 2.39 -5.33 -3.48
C ILE A 49 3.54 -5.57 -4.49
N ARG A 50 4.56 -4.72 -4.44
CA ARG A 50 5.77 -4.93 -5.25
C ARG A 50 6.57 -6.11 -4.70
N ASN A 51 6.77 -7.13 -5.53
CA ASN A 51 7.66 -8.23 -5.23
C ASN A 51 9.09 -7.87 -5.64
N GLY A 52 9.92 -7.48 -4.66
CA GLY A 52 11.31 -7.09 -4.91
C GLY A 52 12.21 -8.17 -5.49
N ALA A 53 11.83 -9.45 -5.40
CA ALA A 53 12.64 -10.55 -5.93
C ALA A 53 12.38 -10.85 -7.41
N LYS A 54 11.15 -10.59 -7.88
CA LYS A 54 10.71 -10.89 -9.26
C LYS A 54 10.52 -9.64 -10.11
N ASP A 55 10.64 -8.47 -9.50
CA ASP A 55 10.33 -7.19 -10.12
C ASP A 55 8.88 -7.12 -10.68
N THR A 56 7.97 -7.87 -10.05
CA THR A 56 6.54 -7.98 -10.42
C THR A 56 5.63 -7.35 -9.37
N TRP A 57 4.36 -7.15 -9.73
CA TRP A 57 3.29 -6.80 -8.80
C TRP A 57 2.45 -8.03 -8.51
N ASP A 58 2.30 -8.38 -7.23
CA ASP A 58 1.49 -9.49 -6.78
C ASP A 58 0.22 -8.97 -6.10
N GLU A 59 -0.93 -9.52 -6.47
CA GLU A 59 -2.20 -9.18 -5.82
C GLU A 59 -2.26 -9.79 -4.41
N ILE A 60 -2.72 -9.00 -3.44
CA ILE A 60 -2.94 -9.46 -2.08
C ILE A 60 -4.25 -10.23 -2.02
N LYS A 61 -4.15 -11.56 -1.99
CA LYS A 61 -5.31 -12.48 -1.97
C LYS A 61 -5.73 -12.91 -0.57
N ASP A 62 -4.83 -12.75 0.41
CA ASP A 62 -5.15 -13.06 1.81
C ASP A 62 -6.07 -11.96 2.35
N GLU A 63 -7.27 -12.34 2.79
CA GLU A 63 -8.33 -11.41 3.22
C GLU A 63 -7.92 -10.60 4.46
N ASN A 64 -7.23 -11.23 5.42
CA ASN A 64 -6.76 -10.54 6.62
C ASN A 64 -5.70 -9.50 6.28
N GLN A 65 -4.75 -9.86 5.42
CA GLN A 65 -3.72 -8.96 4.93
C GLN A 65 -4.34 -7.80 4.13
N TYR A 66 -5.31 -8.12 3.27
CA TYR A 66 -6.03 -7.16 2.46
C TYR A 66 -6.75 -6.11 3.32
N GLU A 67 -7.62 -6.56 4.25
CA GLU A 67 -8.37 -5.64 5.11
C GLU A 67 -7.44 -4.83 6.01
N CYS A 68 -6.36 -5.43 6.53
CA CYS A 68 -5.39 -4.68 7.34
C CYS A 68 -4.72 -3.54 6.55
N ILE A 69 -4.26 -3.80 5.32
CA ILE A 69 -3.62 -2.77 4.49
C ILE A 69 -4.62 -1.70 4.09
N LYS A 70 -5.85 -2.11 3.73
CA LYS A 70 -6.94 -1.21 3.38
C LYS A 70 -7.32 -0.28 4.53
N ASP A 71 -7.42 -0.79 5.75
CA ASP A 71 -7.69 0.02 6.95
C ASP A 71 -6.57 1.02 7.21
N ARG A 72 -5.31 0.59 7.12
CA ARG A 72 -4.15 1.48 7.27
C ARG A 72 -4.09 2.55 6.19
N PHE A 73 -4.39 2.19 4.95
CA PHE A 73 -4.50 3.14 3.85
C PHE A 73 -5.60 4.18 4.10
N ASN A 74 -6.79 3.74 4.51
CA ASN A 74 -7.91 4.64 4.83
C ASN A 74 -7.54 5.58 5.98
N GLN A 75 -6.89 5.08 7.02
CA GLN A 75 -6.39 5.88 8.12
C GLN A 75 -5.38 6.92 7.63
N ALA A 76 -4.43 6.54 6.79
CA ALA A 76 -3.42 7.45 6.26
C ALA A 76 -4.02 8.59 5.40
N ILE A 77 -5.06 8.28 4.63
CA ILE A 77 -5.85 9.27 3.89
C ILE A 77 -6.60 10.22 4.84
N LEU A 78 -7.28 9.68 5.85
CA LEU A 78 -8.06 10.46 6.82
C LEU A 78 -7.19 11.41 7.65
N GLU A 79 -5.99 10.97 8.02
CA GLU A 79 -5.05 11.76 8.82
C GLU A 79 -4.48 12.96 8.04
N GLN A 80 -4.72 13.07 6.73
CA GLN A 80 -4.15 14.09 5.82
C GLN A 80 -2.64 14.26 5.94
N LYS A 81 -1.94 13.28 6.54
CA LYS A 81 -0.50 13.34 6.80
C LYS A 81 0.33 13.20 5.54
N ILE A 82 -0.30 12.81 4.44
CA ILE A 82 0.38 12.43 3.22
C ILE A 82 -0.13 13.33 2.10
N PRO A 83 0.76 14.13 1.47
CA PRO A 83 0.38 15.04 0.41
C PRO A 83 -0.24 14.27 -0.76
N CYS A 84 -1.51 14.56 -1.07
CA CYS A 84 -2.13 14.12 -2.32
C CYS A 84 -1.72 15.11 -3.41
N PHE A 85 -0.85 14.68 -4.32
CA PHE A 85 -0.55 15.46 -5.52
C PHE A 85 -1.59 15.10 -6.59
N SER A 86 -2.55 15.99 -6.84
CA SER A 86 -3.36 15.95 -8.06
C SER A 86 -2.55 16.58 -9.19
N ALA A 87 -2.45 15.88 -10.32
CA ALA A 87 -1.87 16.41 -11.55
C ALA A 87 -2.70 17.56 -12.14
#